data_AF-A0A1Y6K6V5-F1
#
_entry.id   AF-A0A1Y6K6V5-F1
#
_cell.length_a   1.000
_cell.length_b   1.000
_cell.length_c   1.000
_cell.angle_alpha   90.00
_cell.angle_beta   90.00
_cell.angle_gamma   90.00
#
_symmetry.space_group_name_H-M   'P 1'
#
loop_
_entity.id
_entity.type
_entity.pdbx_description
1 polymer ?
#
loop_
_entity_poly.entity_id
_entity_poly.type
_entity_poly.pdbx_seq_one_letter_code
_entity_poly.pdbx_strand_id
1 'polypeptide(L)'
;MTSPSPTPHLFLLSLFDREQWCPVLQARFAVTDRLRLCDLLGATEEAELDQKIFYLNDAEALKLCEAFGISLDWAALDFPDREFIVDRIPSIQQAPYLIHTGYELPLLLDGRKKLARFIEPYPPMSFEGEERFDHWVAAGLLHKEVELEPSGNERTQAGGRQGTRHVYFTAKGEEWRIPAMKMVWRAGGWNEHFERLEGMLFWQNDWWIERGLRGGGFGGMPHCCAVTNEGLAWIKQAGYRALPPIAEPELVLDDYGPQRSIDEQMSRLERADAAALAVFSVDWRAFALWGTEVGPRRLLASRIPELNQLLLRPITIQLVQANPEG
;
A
#
# COMPACT_ATOMS: atom_id res chain seq x y z
N MET A 1 -11.61 -34.50 9.19
CA MET A 1 -11.43 -33.03 9.23
C MET A 1 -10.06 -32.73 8.65
N THR A 2 -10.01 -32.39 7.37
CA THR A 2 -8.78 -31.89 6.73
C THR A 2 -8.58 -30.47 7.20
N SER A 3 -7.48 -30.21 7.92
CA SER A 3 -7.05 -28.84 8.20
C SER A 3 -7.01 -28.05 6.89
N PRO A 4 -7.48 -26.79 6.86
CA PRO A 4 -7.39 -25.97 5.66
C PRO A 4 -5.92 -25.96 5.20
N SER A 5 -5.69 -26.27 3.93
CA SER A 5 -4.36 -26.20 3.34
C SER A 5 -3.80 -24.79 3.56
N PRO A 6 -2.56 -24.64 4.04
CA PRO A 6 -2.01 -23.33 4.33
C PRO A 6 -2.03 -22.46 3.06
N THR A 7 -2.59 -21.26 3.18
CA THR A 7 -2.65 -20.30 2.08
C THR A 7 -1.23 -19.97 1.62
N PRO A 8 -0.89 -20.17 0.34
CA PRO A 8 0.46 -19.93 -0.15
C PRO A 8 0.81 -18.43 -0.08
N HIS A 9 2.01 -18.14 0.41
CA HIS A 9 2.56 -16.79 0.42
C HIS A 9 3.32 -16.53 -0.89
N LEU A 10 3.13 -15.35 -1.49
CA LEU A 10 3.74 -15.02 -2.77
C LEU A 10 5.00 -14.17 -2.59
N PHE A 11 6.07 -14.60 -3.25
CA PHE A 11 7.37 -13.95 -3.27
C PHE A 11 7.82 -13.69 -4.71
N LEU A 12 8.72 -12.73 -4.87
CA LEU A 12 9.36 -12.36 -6.13
C LEU A 12 10.85 -12.59 -6.02
N LEU A 13 11.41 -13.40 -6.92
CA LEU A 13 12.84 -13.46 -7.19
C LEU A 13 13.11 -12.55 -8.39
N SER A 14 13.96 -11.55 -8.22
CA SER A 14 14.37 -10.62 -9.27
C SER A 14 15.87 -10.75 -9.51
N LEU A 15 16.27 -10.79 -10.78
CA LEU A 15 17.63 -10.43 -11.19
C LEU A 15 17.64 -8.93 -11.49
N PHE A 16 18.41 -8.18 -10.72
CA PHE A 16 18.50 -6.73 -10.82
C PHE A 16 19.83 -6.33 -11.45
N ASP A 17 19.75 -5.47 -12.48
CA ASP A 17 20.91 -4.87 -13.12
C ASP A 17 21.20 -3.52 -12.44
N ARG A 18 22.36 -3.42 -11.79
CA ARG A 18 22.79 -2.22 -11.06
C ARG A 18 23.30 -1.11 -11.97
N GLU A 19 23.65 -1.42 -13.21
CA GLU A 19 24.02 -0.43 -14.21
C GLU A 19 22.76 0.30 -14.72
N GLN A 20 21.73 -0.46 -15.10
CA GLN A 20 20.46 0.09 -15.56
C GLN A 20 19.52 0.49 -14.42
N TRP A 21 19.85 0.10 -13.20
CA TRP A 21 19.04 0.29 -11.99
C TRP A 21 17.62 -0.23 -12.15
N CYS A 22 17.48 -1.44 -12.71
CA CYS A 22 16.18 -2.07 -12.89
C CYS A 22 16.24 -3.61 -12.89
N PRO A 23 15.12 -4.29 -12.56
CA PRO A 23 15.01 -5.72 -12.76
C PRO A 23 15.07 -6.08 -14.25
N VAL A 24 15.84 -7.11 -14.59
CA VAL A 24 15.97 -7.64 -15.97
C VAL A 24 15.27 -9.00 -16.14
N LEU A 25 15.15 -9.76 -15.06
CA LEU A 25 14.34 -10.99 -15.00
C LEU A 25 13.62 -11.07 -13.67
N GLN A 26 12.38 -11.58 -13.67
CA GLN A 26 11.62 -11.78 -12.45
C GLN A 26 10.81 -13.07 -12.51
N ALA A 27 10.76 -13.80 -11.41
CA ALA A 27 9.88 -14.95 -11.22
C ALA A 27 9.07 -14.81 -9.94
N ARG A 28 7.75 -15.01 -10.07
CA ARG A 28 6.84 -15.13 -8.94
C ARG A 28 6.78 -16.58 -8.51
N PHE A 29 6.84 -16.83 -7.21
CA PHE A 29 6.72 -18.18 -6.66
C PHE A 29 5.88 -18.20 -5.38
N ALA A 30 5.19 -19.31 -5.16
CA ALA A 30 4.33 -19.54 -4.01
C ALA A 30 5.06 -20.41 -2.97
N VAL A 31 5.00 -19.98 -1.71
CA VAL A 31 5.69 -20.60 -0.60
C VAL A 31 4.66 -21.04 0.44
N THR A 32 4.56 -22.36 0.62
CA THR A 32 3.78 -22.98 1.69
C THR A 32 4.64 -23.34 2.90
N ASP A 33 5.94 -23.61 2.67
CA ASP A 33 6.93 -23.91 3.70
C ASP A 33 7.85 -22.71 3.92
N ARG A 34 7.42 -21.82 4.83
CA ARG A 34 8.11 -20.57 5.14
C ARG A 34 9.38 -20.80 5.98
N LEU A 35 9.43 -21.83 6.81
CA LEU A 35 10.62 -22.18 7.58
C LEU A 35 11.76 -22.57 6.64
N ARG A 36 11.46 -23.38 5.62
CA ARG A 36 12.44 -23.71 4.58
C ARG A 36 12.92 -22.48 3.82
N LEU A 37 12.04 -21.50 3.57
CA LEU A 37 12.45 -20.24 2.96
C LEU A 37 13.38 -19.44 3.89
N CYS A 38 13.08 -19.36 5.19
CA CYS A 38 13.96 -18.73 6.17
C CYS A 38 15.37 -19.33 6.15
N ASP A 39 15.46 -20.67 6.17
CA ASP A 39 16.75 -21.38 6.15
C ASP A 39 17.57 -21.04 4.91
N LEU A 40 16.92 -20.95 3.74
CA LEU A 40 17.59 -20.63 2.48
C LEU A 40 18.01 -19.16 2.37
N LEU A 41 17.23 -18.25 2.95
CA LEU A 41 17.50 -16.81 2.92
C LEU A 41 18.36 -16.34 4.10
N GLY A 42 18.66 -17.22 5.06
CA GLY A 42 19.36 -16.87 6.30
C GLY A 42 18.54 -15.97 7.24
N ALA A 43 17.20 -16.00 7.12
CA ALA A 43 16.32 -15.25 7.99
C ALA A 43 16.23 -15.92 9.38
N THR A 44 16.28 -15.13 10.44
CA THR A 44 16.26 -15.68 11.81
C THR A 44 14.86 -16.07 12.30
N GLU A 45 13.84 -15.43 11.74
CA GLU A 45 12.43 -15.65 12.06
C GLU A 45 11.54 -15.40 10.83
N GLU A 46 10.37 -16.02 10.78
CA GLU A 46 9.44 -15.89 9.65
C GLU A 46 8.93 -14.47 9.44
N ALA A 47 8.89 -13.65 10.50
CA ALA A 47 8.44 -12.25 10.41
C ALA A 47 9.37 -11.40 9.54
N GLU A 48 10.65 -11.78 9.41
CA GLU A 48 11.60 -11.08 8.54
C GLU A 48 11.26 -11.23 7.06
N LEU A 49 10.67 -12.38 6.67
CA LEU A 49 10.25 -12.63 5.28
C LEU A 49 9.21 -11.62 4.78
N ASP A 50 8.48 -10.97 5.69
CA ASP A 50 7.46 -9.98 5.35
C ASP A 50 7.98 -8.53 5.39
N GLN A 51 9.21 -8.31 5.86
CA GLN A 51 9.73 -6.98 6.19
C GLN A 51 11.07 -6.66 5.51
N LYS A 52 11.84 -7.69 5.15
CA LYS A 52 13.20 -7.53 4.62
C LYS A 52 13.26 -7.93 3.16
N ILE A 53 14.14 -7.22 2.46
CA ILE A 53 14.64 -7.60 1.15
C ILE A 53 15.91 -8.45 1.37
N PHE A 54 15.99 -9.59 0.69
CA PHE A 54 17.12 -10.51 0.78
C PHE A 54 17.93 -10.47 -0.50
N TYR A 55 19.25 -10.32 -0.36
CA TYR A 55 20.20 -10.29 -1.46
C TYR A 55 20.91 -11.64 -1.55
N LEU A 56 20.92 -12.23 -2.73
CA LEU A 56 21.50 -13.55 -2.98
C LEU A 56 22.63 -13.47 -4.01
N ASN A 57 23.63 -14.33 -3.83
CA ASN A 57 24.58 -14.65 -4.89
C ASN A 57 24.02 -15.73 -5.84
N ASP A 58 24.70 -15.99 -6.96
CA ASP A 58 24.25 -16.98 -7.96
C ASP A 58 24.00 -18.38 -7.36
N ALA A 59 24.84 -18.83 -6.42
CA ALA A 59 24.71 -20.16 -5.82
C ALA A 59 23.50 -20.25 -4.87
N GLU A 60 23.20 -19.19 -4.14
CA GLU A 60 22.01 -19.08 -3.29
C GLU A 60 20.74 -19.00 -4.13
N ALA A 61 20.74 -18.20 -5.19
CA ALA A 61 19.63 -18.09 -6.12
C ALA A 61 19.31 -19.43 -6.80
N LEU A 62 20.33 -20.19 -7.20
CA LEU A 62 20.16 -21.55 -7.76
C LEU A 62 19.52 -22.50 -6.74
N LYS A 63 20.01 -22.54 -5.51
CA LYS A 63 19.44 -23.37 -4.43
C LYS A 63 17.97 -23.02 -4.17
N LEU A 64 17.64 -21.72 -4.17
CA LEU A 64 16.26 -21.26 -4.02
C LEU A 64 15.39 -21.75 -5.19
N CYS A 65 15.89 -21.64 -6.42
CA CYS A 65 15.17 -22.09 -7.61
C CYS A 65 14.91 -23.60 -7.58
N GLU A 66 15.91 -24.40 -7.21
CA GLU A 66 15.76 -25.84 -7.04
C GLU A 66 14.76 -26.21 -5.93
N ALA A 67 14.82 -25.50 -4.79
CA ALA A 67 13.98 -25.80 -3.64
C ALA A 67 12.48 -25.53 -3.88
N PHE A 68 12.16 -24.49 -4.64
CA PHE A 68 10.79 -24.04 -4.89
C PHE A 68 10.32 -24.22 -6.35
N GLY A 69 11.10 -24.90 -7.19
CA GLY A 69 10.76 -25.17 -8.59
C GLY A 69 10.64 -23.91 -9.45
N ILE A 70 11.44 -22.89 -9.16
CA ILE A 70 11.44 -21.62 -9.88
C ILE A 70 12.18 -21.80 -11.21
N SER A 71 11.53 -21.43 -12.31
CA SER A 71 12.15 -21.44 -13.64
C SER A 71 12.59 -20.03 -14.02
N LEU A 72 13.86 -19.72 -13.82
CA LEU A 72 14.49 -18.48 -14.27
C LEU A 72 15.84 -18.88 -14.90
N ASP A 73 16.03 -18.58 -16.19
CA ASP A 73 17.29 -18.84 -16.88
C ASP A 73 18.04 -17.53 -17.07
N TRP A 74 19.08 -17.34 -16.26
CA TRP A 74 19.94 -16.17 -16.30
C TRP A 74 21.35 -16.49 -16.80
N ALA A 75 21.66 -17.76 -17.10
CA ALA A 75 23.01 -18.16 -17.50
C ALA A 75 23.41 -17.60 -18.87
N ALA A 76 22.44 -17.33 -19.73
CA ALA A 76 22.64 -16.74 -21.04
C ALA A 76 22.74 -15.20 -21.02
N LEU A 77 22.54 -14.56 -19.87
CA LEU A 77 22.52 -13.11 -19.75
C LEU A 77 23.86 -12.57 -19.26
N ASP A 78 24.50 -11.74 -20.09
CA ASP A 78 25.77 -11.08 -19.77
C ASP A 78 25.52 -9.75 -19.05
N PHE A 79 25.14 -9.81 -17.76
CA PHE A 79 25.04 -8.65 -16.89
C PHE A 79 26.13 -8.73 -15.81
N PRO A 80 27.26 -8.01 -15.96
CA PRO A 80 28.40 -8.16 -15.06
C PRO A 80 28.15 -7.57 -13.67
N ASP A 81 27.32 -6.53 -13.56
CA ASP A 81 26.95 -5.88 -12.28
C ASP A 81 25.48 -6.17 -11.94
N ARG A 82 25.24 -7.39 -11.44
CA ARG A 82 23.90 -7.89 -11.15
C ARG A 82 23.78 -8.43 -9.73
N GLU A 83 22.56 -8.41 -9.21
CA GLU A 83 22.22 -9.00 -7.91
C GLU A 83 20.90 -9.74 -7.97
N PHE A 84 20.78 -10.81 -7.18
CA PHE A 84 19.49 -11.47 -6.98
C PHE A 84 18.81 -10.91 -5.74
N ILE A 85 17.55 -10.53 -5.90
CA ILE A 85 16.75 -9.91 -4.86
C ILE A 85 15.52 -10.78 -4.63
N VAL A 86 15.28 -11.17 -3.39
CA VAL A 86 14.04 -11.81 -2.96
C VAL A 86 13.30 -10.86 -2.04
N ASP A 87 12.05 -10.58 -2.40
CA ASP A 87 11.14 -9.80 -1.59
C ASP A 87 9.74 -10.43 -1.62
N ARG A 88 8.97 -10.21 -0.57
CA ARG A 88 7.55 -10.54 -0.56
C ARG A 88 6.84 -9.61 -1.53
N ILE A 89 5.95 -10.15 -2.36
CA ILE A 89 5.16 -9.31 -3.28
C ILE A 89 4.28 -8.37 -2.45
N PRO A 90 4.54 -7.05 -2.41
CA PRO A 90 3.69 -6.14 -1.66
C PRO A 90 2.36 -6.01 -2.41
N SER A 91 1.28 -5.70 -1.70
CA SER A 91 -0.07 -5.64 -2.31
C SER A 91 -0.19 -4.63 -3.47
N ILE A 92 0.76 -3.70 -3.59
CA ILE A 92 0.86 -2.72 -4.68
C ILE A 92 1.34 -3.34 -5.99
N GLN A 93 2.17 -4.38 -5.95
CA GLN A 93 2.64 -5.10 -7.14
C GLN A 93 1.59 -6.07 -7.72
N GLN A 94 0.39 -6.12 -7.11
CA GLN A 94 -0.81 -6.68 -7.74
C GLN A 94 -1.40 -5.73 -8.79
N ALA A 95 -0.97 -4.46 -8.80
CA ALA A 95 -1.32 -3.56 -9.90
C ALA A 95 -0.81 -4.14 -11.22
N PRO A 96 -1.56 -4.02 -12.32
CA PRO A 96 -1.12 -4.45 -13.65
C PRO A 96 -0.06 -3.51 -14.25
N TYR A 97 0.61 -2.71 -13.41
CA TYR A 97 1.54 -1.66 -13.81
C TYR A 97 2.89 -1.86 -13.10
N LEU A 98 3.96 -1.38 -13.73
CA LEU A 98 5.33 -1.39 -13.18
C LEU A 98 5.55 -0.18 -12.24
N ILE A 99 4.68 -0.03 -11.23
CA ILE A 99 4.73 1.06 -10.25
C ILE A 99 5.48 0.59 -9.01
N HIS A 100 6.52 1.34 -8.58
CA HIS A 100 7.35 0.99 -7.42
C HIS A 100 7.99 -0.39 -7.55
N THR A 101 8.40 -0.72 -8.77
CA THR A 101 9.00 -2.02 -9.13
C THR A 101 10.48 -1.90 -9.49
N GLY A 102 11.09 -0.73 -9.36
CA GLY A 102 12.47 -0.48 -9.80
C GLY A 102 12.61 -0.26 -11.31
N TYR A 103 11.51 -0.03 -12.03
CA TYR A 103 11.54 0.26 -13.47
C TYR A 103 11.43 1.77 -13.75
N GLU A 104 11.47 2.61 -12.72
CA GLU A 104 11.25 4.06 -12.82
C GLU A 104 12.22 4.72 -13.82
N LEU A 105 13.51 4.39 -13.76
CA LEU A 105 14.53 4.95 -14.64
C LEU A 105 14.32 4.55 -16.12
N PRO A 106 14.30 3.25 -16.48
CA PRO A 106 14.12 2.87 -17.88
C PRO A 106 12.77 3.34 -18.44
N LEU A 107 11.71 3.36 -17.63
CA LEU A 107 10.41 3.85 -18.08
C LEU A 107 10.37 5.37 -18.32
N LEU A 108 11.14 6.16 -17.57
CA LEU A 108 11.32 7.59 -17.84
C LEU A 108 12.09 7.82 -19.14
N LEU A 109 13.18 7.06 -19.35
CA LEU A 109 14.01 7.17 -20.56
C LEU A 109 13.26 6.74 -21.82
N ASP A 110 12.44 5.70 -21.72
CA ASP A 110 11.54 5.24 -22.78
C ASP A 110 10.31 6.16 -22.96
N GLY A 111 10.15 7.16 -22.09
CA GLY A 111 9.08 8.16 -22.17
C GLY A 111 7.68 7.61 -21.90
N ARG A 112 7.53 6.34 -21.50
CA ARG A 112 6.23 5.83 -21.06
C ARG A 112 5.87 6.42 -19.68
N LYS A 113 6.85 6.61 -18.80
CA LYS A 113 6.70 7.30 -17.50
C LYS A 113 7.01 8.75 -17.67
N LYS A 114 6.15 9.60 -17.14
CA LYS A 114 6.23 11.05 -17.34
C LYS A 114 6.85 11.75 -16.14
N LEU A 115 6.67 11.19 -14.95
CA LEU A 115 7.24 11.68 -13.72
C LEU A 115 7.54 10.50 -12.80
N ALA A 116 8.71 10.50 -12.15
CA ALA A 116 9.01 9.65 -11.00
C ALA A 116 9.17 10.52 -9.75
N ARG A 117 8.71 9.99 -8.61
CA ARG A 117 8.84 10.62 -7.30
C ARG A 117 9.37 9.60 -6.31
N PHE A 118 10.38 10.00 -5.56
CA PHE A 118 10.93 9.27 -4.42
C PHE A 118 10.69 10.08 -3.15
N ILE A 119 10.37 9.41 -2.05
CA ILE A 119 10.05 10.02 -0.76
C ILE A 119 10.90 9.33 0.29
N GLU A 120 11.90 10.04 0.79
CA GLU A 120 12.92 9.46 1.67
C GLU A 120 12.98 10.23 2.99
N PRO A 121 13.29 9.59 4.13
CA PRO A 121 13.69 10.33 5.33
C PRO A 121 14.98 11.11 5.04
N TYR A 122 15.10 12.35 5.52
CA TYR A 122 16.37 13.07 5.49
C TYR A 122 16.86 13.48 6.89
N PRO A 123 18.18 13.50 7.11
CA PRO A 123 19.23 12.88 6.27
C PRO A 123 19.05 11.36 6.13
N PRO A 124 19.59 10.70 5.06
CA PRO A 124 20.61 11.16 4.11
C PRO A 124 20.14 12.09 2.97
N MET A 125 21.10 12.68 2.24
CA MET A 125 20.86 13.63 1.13
C MET A 125 20.79 12.97 -0.26
N SER A 126 20.89 11.65 -0.31
CA SER A 126 20.68 10.82 -1.50
C SER A 126 20.06 9.49 -1.09
N PHE A 127 19.42 8.81 -2.04
CA PHE A 127 19.02 7.41 -1.91
C PHE A 127 19.90 6.50 -2.78
N GLU A 128 19.82 5.20 -2.54
CA GLU A 128 20.59 4.20 -3.28
C GLU A 128 20.19 4.16 -4.76
N GLY A 129 21.17 4.29 -5.67
CA GLY A 129 20.94 4.32 -7.11
C GLY A 129 20.51 5.68 -7.67
N GLU A 130 20.41 6.71 -6.84
CA GLU A 130 20.10 8.07 -7.29
C GLU A 130 21.14 8.58 -8.31
N GLU A 131 22.40 8.15 -8.20
CA GLU A 131 23.48 8.49 -9.12
C GLU A 131 23.23 8.00 -10.56
N ARG A 132 22.46 6.92 -10.73
CA ARG A 132 22.07 6.40 -12.04
C ARG A 132 21.10 7.33 -12.73
N PHE A 133 20.20 7.96 -11.98
CA PHE A 133 19.36 9.03 -12.52
C PHE A 133 20.19 10.29 -12.80
N ASP A 134 21.11 10.65 -11.89
CA ASP A 134 21.96 11.83 -12.04
C ASP A 134 22.84 11.77 -13.28
N HIS A 135 23.30 10.57 -13.68
CA HIS A 135 23.98 10.35 -14.95
C HIS A 135 23.17 10.89 -16.14
N TRP A 136 21.88 10.54 -16.22
CA TRP A 136 20.99 10.96 -17.30
C TRP A 136 20.53 12.42 -17.20
N VAL A 137 20.54 12.98 -15.99
CA VAL A 137 20.37 14.42 -15.76
C VAL A 137 21.58 15.19 -16.31
N ALA A 138 22.80 14.72 -16.02
CA ALA A 138 24.03 15.32 -16.53
C ALA A 138 24.14 15.20 -18.06
N ALA A 139 23.63 14.12 -18.63
CA ALA A 139 23.50 13.94 -20.08
C ALA A 139 22.41 14.81 -20.73
N GLY A 140 21.61 15.54 -19.94
CA GLY A 140 20.57 16.45 -20.43
C GLY A 140 19.28 15.76 -20.91
N LEU A 141 19.10 14.47 -20.61
CA LEU A 141 17.90 13.71 -20.98
C LEU A 141 16.81 13.76 -19.90
N LEU A 142 17.21 13.86 -18.64
CA LEU A 142 16.29 14.01 -17.51
C LEU A 142 16.46 15.37 -16.82
N HIS A 143 15.43 15.76 -16.08
CA HIS A 143 15.47 16.84 -15.11
C HIS A 143 15.19 16.31 -13.71
N LYS A 144 15.89 16.86 -12.72
CA LYS A 144 15.75 16.55 -11.30
C LYS A 144 15.36 17.79 -10.49
N GLU A 145 14.36 17.65 -9.63
CA GLU A 145 14.02 18.64 -8.61
C GLU A 145 14.03 17.97 -7.22
N VAL A 146 14.61 18.64 -6.23
CA VAL A 146 14.66 18.17 -4.84
C VAL A 146 13.93 19.16 -3.95
N GLU A 147 13.01 18.66 -3.13
CA GLU A 147 12.29 19.44 -2.11
C GLU A 147 12.51 18.79 -0.74
N LEU A 148 12.87 19.60 0.25
CA LEU A 148 13.00 19.17 1.63
C LEU A 148 11.80 19.68 2.42
N GLU A 149 11.07 18.78 3.05
CA GLU A 149 9.96 19.07 3.95
C GLU A 149 10.42 18.81 5.40
N PRO A 150 10.69 19.87 6.20
CA PRO A 150 11.10 19.73 7.58
C PRO A 150 10.04 19.04 8.44
N SER A 151 10.47 18.20 9.38
CA SER A 151 9.54 17.65 10.35
C SER A 151 9.08 18.73 11.33
N GLY A 152 7.76 18.90 11.45
CA GLY A 152 7.16 19.85 12.40
C GLY A 152 7.09 19.34 13.85
N ASN A 153 7.62 18.14 14.13
CA ASN A 153 7.49 17.47 15.43
C ASN A 153 8.87 17.17 16.05
N GLU A 154 9.11 17.70 17.25
CA GLU A 154 10.36 17.50 18.02
C GLU A 154 10.69 16.01 18.25
N ARG A 155 9.66 15.14 18.31
CA ARG A 155 9.82 13.68 18.46
C ARG A 155 10.54 12.99 17.32
N THR A 156 10.43 13.46 16.08
CA THR A 156 11.15 12.82 14.95
C THR A 156 12.61 13.23 14.90
N GLN A 157 12.94 14.42 15.41
CA GLN A 157 14.30 14.94 15.47
C GLN A 157 15.19 14.17 16.45
N ALA A 158 14.61 13.59 17.50
CA ALA A 158 15.33 12.75 18.46
C ALA A 158 15.96 11.48 17.83
N GLY A 159 15.45 11.04 16.67
CA GLY A 159 15.99 9.91 15.90
C GLY A 159 16.99 10.31 14.80
N GLY A 160 17.45 11.56 14.77
CA GLY A 160 18.34 12.08 13.72
C GLY A 160 17.65 12.39 12.39
N ARG A 161 16.35 12.09 12.25
CA ARG A 161 15.53 12.45 11.10
C ARG A 161 15.09 13.91 11.22
N GLN A 162 15.46 14.72 10.26
CA GLN A 162 15.13 16.15 10.18
C GLN A 162 13.87 16.43 9.35
N GLY A 163 13.44 15.49 8.52
CA GLY A 163 12.23 15.62 7.72
C GLY A 163 12.07 14.56 6.66
N THR A 164 11.40 14.95 5.56
CA THR A 164 11.16 14.14 4.38
C THR A 164 11.72 14.83 3.13
N ARG A 165 12.48 14.09 2.33
CA ARG A 165 13.09 14.54 1.08
C ARG A 165 12.29 13.97 -0.08
N HIS A 166 11.78 14.86 -0.91
CA HIS A 166 11.10 14.51 -2.14
C HIS A 166 12.05 14.73 -3.31
N VAL A 167 12.27 13.68 -4.10
CA VAL A 167 13.07 13.75 -5.33
C VAL A 167 12.16 13.48 -6.50
N TYR A 168 12.14 14.41 -7.45
CA TYR A 168 11.33 14.33 -8.65
C TYR A 168 12.23 14.19 -9.87
N PHE A 169 11.87 13.29 -10.76
CA PHE A 169 12.49 13.14 -12.07
C PHE A 169 11.46 13.24 -13.18
N THR A 170 11.79 13.94 -14.25
CA THR A 170 10.98 14.06 -15.48
C THR A 170 11.90 14.00 -16.70
N ALA A 171 11.33 13.75 -17.88
CA ALA A 171 12.07 13.99 -19.12
C ALA A 171 12.42 15.48 -19.25
N LYS A 172 13.57 15.78 -19.86
CA LYS A 172 13.96 17.17 -20.13
C LYS A 172 12.91 17.86 -21.01
N GLY A 173 12.45 19.05 -20.61
CA GLY A 173 11.35 19.76 -21.28
C GLY A 173 9.95 19.44 -20.73
N GLU A 174 9.82 18.45 -19.85
CA GLU A 174 8.56 18.12 -19.15
C GLU A 174 8.55 18.58 -17.67
N GLU A 175 9.43 19.51 -17.30
CA GLU A 175 9.59 19.97 -15.91
C GLU A 175 8.29 20.55 -15.32
N TRP A 176 7.42 21.09 -16.17
CA TRP A 176 6.11 21.63 -15.81
C TRP A 176 5.19 20.62 -15.09
N ARG A 177 5.45 19.31 -15.23
CA ARG A 177 4.69 18.26 -14.54
C ARG A 177 4.88 18.30 -13.03
N ILE A 178 6.05 18.72 -12.55
CA ILE A 178 6.37 18.77 -11.11
C ILE A 178 5.49 19.79 -10.37
N PRO A 179 5.45 21.09 -10.76
CA PRO A 179 4.56 22.05 -10.11
C PRO A 179 3.08 21.71 -10.34
N ALA A 180 2.70 21.14 -11.49
CA ALA A 180 1.34 20.64 -11.73
C ALA A 180 0.94 19.56 -10.70
N MET A 181 1.83 18.59 -10.46
CA MET A 181 1.59 17.53 -9.49
C MET A 181 1.49 18.06 -8.05
N LYS A 182 2.38 18.99 -7.68
CA LYS A 182 2.33 19.65 -6.36
C LYS A 182 1.01 20.39 -6.15
N MET A 183 0.49 21.07 -7.18
CA MET A 183 -0.82 21.72 -7.11
C MET A 183 -1.95 20.70 -6.89
N VAL A 184 -1.93 19.58 -7.62
CA VAL A 184 -2.91 18.50 -7.48
C VAL A 184 -2.93 17.95 -6.05
N TRP A 185 -1.77 17.65 -5.45
CA TRP A 185 -1.73 17.13 -4.07
C TRP A 185 -2.12 18.15 -3.00
N ARG A 186 -1.93 19.45 -3.27
CA ARG A 186 -2.30 20.55 -2.35
C ARG A 186 -3.78 20.92 -2.42
N ALA A 187 -4.48 20.59 -3.50
CA ALA A 187 -5.87 21.00 -3.71
C ALA A 187 -6.87 20.43 -2.69
N GLY A 188 -6.52 19.32 -2.01
CA GLY A 188 -7.43 18.62 -1.08
C GLY A 188 -8.62 17.97 -1.80
N GLY A 189 -9.48 17.25 -1.05
CA GLY A 189 -10.71 16.65 -1.63
C GLY A 189 -10.45 15.61 -2.72
N TRP A 190 -9.46 14.73 -2.48
CA TRP A 190 -9.02 13.71 -3.42
C TRP A 190 -10.20 12.88 -3.94
N ASN A 191 -10.34 12.79 -5.26
CA ASN A 191 -11.45 12.11 -5.92
C ASN A 191 -10.99 11.53 -7.26
N GLU A 192 -11.90 10.87 -7.97
CA GLU A 192 -11.63 10.20 -9.24
C GLU A 192 -10.99 11.12 -10.30
N HIS A 193 -11.37 12.40 -10.32
CA HIS A 193 -10.78 13.36 -11.24
C HIS A 193 -9.33 13.68 -10.86
N PHE A 194 -9.02 13.79 -9.56
CA PHE A 194 -7.64 13.99 -9.10
C PHE A 194 -6.77 12.77 -9.39
N GLU A 195 -7.29 11.56 -9.27
CA GLU A 195 -6.59 10.32 -9.66
C GLU A 195 -6.31 10.27 -11.16
N ARG A 196 -7.27 10.69 -11.99
CA ARG A 196 -7.04 10.82 -13.44
C ARG A 196 -6.00 11.89 -13.76
N LEU A 197 -6.07 13.03 -13.09
CA LEU A 197 -5.09 14.11 -13.25
C LEU A 197 -3.69 13.66 -12.83
N GLU A 198 -3.57 12.98 -11.70
CA GLU A 198 -2.32 12.35 -11.27
C GLU A 198 -1.83 11.37 -12.33
N GLY A 199 -2.72 10.56 -12.90
CA GLY A 199 -2.35 9.57 -13.91
C GLY A 199 -1.84 10.20 -15.22
N MET A 200 -2.43 11.33 -15.62
CA MET A 200 -1.96 12.12 -16.76
C MET A 200 -0.57 12.74 -16.52
N LEU A 201 -0.27 13.11 -15.27
CA LEU A 201 0.99 13.73 -14.88
C LEU A 201 2.09 12.69 -14.61
N PHE A 202 1.73 11.50 -14.15
CA PHE A 202 2.65 10.46 -13.66
C PHE A 202 2.72 9.25 -14.62
N TRP A 203 1.69 8.39 -14.60
CA TRP A 203 1.54 7.13 -15.34
C TRP A 203 0.10 6.56 -15.16
N GLN A 204 -0.27 5.47 -15.86
CA GLN A 204 -1.54 4.70 -15.74
C GLN A 204 -2.11 4.61 -14.30
N ASN A 205 -3.39 4.98 -14.14
CA ASN A 205 -4.08 5.04 -12.85
C ASN A 205 -5.47 4.34 -12.82
N ASP A 206 -5.94 3.71 -13.90
CA ASP A 206 -7.29 3.13 -13.94
C ASP A 206 -7.49 2.02 -12.90
N TRP A 207 -6.46 1.21 -12.64
CA TRP A 207 -6.50 0.21 -11.57
C TRP A 207 -6.61 0.85 -10.18
N TRP A 208 -5.95 1.98 -9.93
CA TRP A 208 -6.08 2.73 -8.68
C TRP A 208 -7.47 3.32 -8.53
N ILE A 209 -8.06 3.76 -9.64
CA ILE A 209 -9.44 4.20 -9.67
C ILE A 209 -10.37 3.06 -9.27
N GLU A 210 -10.26 1.90 -9.92
CA GLU A 210 -11.08 0.74 -9.60
C GLU A 210 -10.89 0.27 -8.15
N ARG A 211 -9.64 0.21 -7.68
CA ARG A 211 -9.32 -0.19 -6.30
C ARG A 211 -9.82 0.82 -5.28
N GLY A 212 -9.64 2.12 -5.51
CA GLY A 212 -10.14 3.19 -4.67
C GLY A 212 -11.68 3.18 -4.62
N LEU A 213 -12.34 2.92 -5.75
CA LEU A 213 -13.79 2.78 -5.79
C LEU A 213 -14.30 1.61 -4.94
N ARG A 214 -13.57 0.47 -4.93
CA ARG A 214 -13.90 -0.72 -4.12
C ARG A 214 -13.49 -0.62 -2.65
N GLY A 215 -12.41 0.12 -2.35
CA GLY A 215 -11.78 0.20 -1.04
C GLY A 215 -12.28 1.33 -0.14
N GLY A 216 -13.45 1.91 -0.43
CA GLY A 216 -14.03 2.97 0.41
C GLY A 216 -14.02 4.39 -0.18
N GLY A 217 -13.43 4.57 -1.36
CA GLY A 217 -13.31 5.86 -2.03
C GLY A 217 -11.93 6.48 -1.90
N PHE A 218 -11.65 7.44 -2.77
CA PHE A 218 -10.41 8.19 -2.83
C PHE A 218 -10.18 9.01 -1.56
N GLY A 219 -9.00 8.87 -0.94
CA GLY A 219 -8.73 9.50 0.35
C GLY A 219 -9.54 8.94 1.53
N GLY A 220 -10.26 7.84 1.32
CA GLY A 220 -11.03 7.16 2.35
C GLY A 220 -10.24 6.05 3.02
N MET A 221 -10.29 6.00 4.35
CA MET A 221 -9.91 4.81 5.10
C MET A 221 -11.17 3.99 5.39
N PRO A 222 -11.27 2.74 4.91
CA PRO A 222 -12.45 1.92 5.14
C PRO A 222 -12.43 1.38 6.57
N HIS A 223 -13.52 1.63 7.29
CA HIS A 223 -13.77 1.10 8.62
C HIS A 223 -15.06 0.30 8.63
N CYS A 224 -15.22 -0.50 9.67
CA CYS A 224 -16.45 -1.21 9.94
C CYS A 224 -16.83 -1.15 11.41
N CYS A 225 -18.12 -1.30 11.68
CA CYS A 225 -18.65 -1.51 13.01
C CYS A 225 -19.84 -2.47 12.98
N ALA A 226 -20.09 -3.10 14.12
CA ALA A 226 -21.21 -4.02 14.30
C ALA A 226 -22.47 -3.20 14.63
N VAL A 227 -23.57 -3.49 13.95
CA VAL A 227 -24.85 -2.80 14.17
C VAL A 227 -25.96 -3.78 14.52
N THR A 228 -26.81 -3.38 15.46
CA THR A 228 -28.01 -4.15 15.84
C THR A 228 -29.09 -4.05 14.76
N ASN A 229 -30.17 -4.81 14.91
CA ASN A 229 -31.35 -4.69 14.03
C ASN A 229 -31.95 -3.28 14.05
N GLU A 230 -32.00 -2.63 15.22
CA GLU A 230 -32.48 -1.26 15.36
C GLU A 230 -31.53 -0.27 14.67
N GLY A 231 -30.22 -0.40 14.90
CA GLY A 231 -29.22 0.42 14.24
C GLY A 231 -29.25 0.26 12.71
N LEU A 232 -29.44 -0.96 12.21
CA LEU A 232 -29.60 -1.23 10.79
C LEU A 232 -30.85 -0.56 10.21
N ALA A 233 -32.00 -0.64 10.90
CA ALA A 233 -33.22 0.03 10.48
C ALA A 233 -33.04 1.55 10.41
N TRP A 234 -32.34 2.11 11.39
CA TRP A 234 -32.01 3.54 11.43
C TRP A 234 -31.11 3.95 10.26
N ILE A 235 -30.04 3.19 9.96
CA ILE A 235 -29.15 3.47 8.82
C ILE A 235 -29.95 3.50 7.51
N LYS A 236 -30.87 2.55 7.33
CA LYS A 236 -31.77 2.50 6.16
C LYS A 236 -32.65 3.75 6.08
N GLN A 237 -33.23 4.17 7.22
CA GLN A 237 -34.05 5.38 7.30
C GLN A 237 -33.24 6.65 6.99
N ALA A 238 -31.98 6.70 7.42
CA ALA A 238 -31.04 7.79 7.11
C ALA A 238 -30.49 7.73 5.67
N GLY A 239 -31.02 6.87 4.80
CA GLY A 239 -30.57 6.73 3.41
C GLY A 239 -29.12 6.24 3.29
N TYR A 240 -28.66 5.46 4.26
CA TYR A 240 -27.28 4.97 4.37
C TYR A 240 -26.24 6.08 4.48
N ARG A 241 -26.59 7.28 4.95
CA ARG A 241 -25.66 8.43 5.02
C ARG A 241 -25.09 8.70 6.41
N ALA A 242 -25.49 7.93 7.41
CA ALA A 242 -25.06 8.14 8.78
C ALA A 242 -25.12 6.82 9.57
N LEU A 243 -24.20 6.68 10.51
CA LEU A 243 -24.25 5.67 11.57
C LEU A 243 -25.29 6.08 12.62
N PRO A 244 -25.97 5.09 13.23
CA PRO A 244 -27.04 5.34 14.17
C PRO A 244 -26.49 5.87 15.50
N PRO A 245 -27.28 6.65 16.26
CA PRO A 245 -27.01 6.79 17.67
C PRO A 245 -27.08 5.41 18.34
N ILE A 246 -26.22 5.17 19.32
CA ILE A 246 -26.18 3.92 20.08
C ILE A 246 -26.50 4.18 21.55
N ALA A 247 -27.04 3.17 22.23
CA ALA A 247 -27.31 3.25 23.66
C ALA A 247 -26.05 2.97 24.51
N GLU A 248 -25.09 2.22 23.96
CA GLU A 248 -23.82 1.95 24.63
C GLU A 248 -22.96 3.22 24.72
N PRO A 249 -22.06 3.31 25.73
CA PRO A 249 -21.19 4.47 25.87
C PRO A 249 -20.18 4.61 24.72
N GLU A 250 -19.86 3.51 24.04
CA GLU A 250 -18.81 3.43 23.03
C GLU A 250 -19.23 2.56 21.84
N LEU A 251 -18.85 3.02 20.65
CA LEU A 251 -18.89 2.28 19.39
C LEU A 251 -17.52 1.66 19.15
N VAL A 252 -17.45 0.35 18.92
CA VAL A 252 -16.22 -0.32 18.48
C VAL A 252 -16.12 -0.20 16.96
N LEU A 253 -15.00 0.34 16.49
CA LEU A 253 -14.62 0.47 15.08
C LEU A 253 -13.44 -0.44 14.80
N ASP A 254 -13.35 -1.04 13.63
CA ASP A 254 -12.14 -1.73 13.17
C ASP A 254 -11.84 -1.40 11.71
N ASP A 255 -10.60 -1.63 11.30
CA ASP A 255 -10.17 -1.45 9.91
C ASP A 255 -10.83 -2.51 9.02
N TYR A 256 -11.56 -2.07 7.99
CA TYR A 256 -12.22 -2.98 7.08
C TYR A 256 -11.21 -3.54 6.06
N GLY A 257 -11.01 -4.85 6.11
CA GLY A 257 -10.17 -5.59 5.16
C GLY A 257 -11.05 -6.36 4.18
N PRO A 258 -11.07 -6.05 2.86
CA PRO A 258 -11.93 -6.76 1.90
C PRO A 258 -11.56 -8.24 1.71
N GLN A 259 -10.39 -8.66 2.17
CA GLN A 259 -9.97 -10.07 2.16
C GLN A 259 -10.36 -10.84 3.44
N ARG A 260 -10.80 -10.15 4.50
CA ARG A 260 -11.25 -10.79 5.74
C ARG A 260 -12.70 -11.24 5.59
N SER A 261 -13.01 -12.41 6.13
CA SER A 261 -14.41 -12.87 6.19
C SER A 261 -15.24 -11.96 7.11
N ILE A 262 -16.57 -11.96 6.94
CA ILE A 262 -17.46 -11.21 7.83
C ILE A 262 -17.28 -11.71 9.28
N ASP A 263 -17.18 -13.03 9.48
CA ASP A 263 -17.03 -13.64 10.80
C ASP A 263 -15.74 -13.21 11.50
N GLU A 264 -14.61 -13.16 10.76
CA GLU A 264 -13.33 -12.66 11.28
C GLU A 264 -13.39 -11.18 11.70
N GLN A 265 -14.13 -10.36 10.96
CA GLN A 265 -14.30 -8.95 11.29
C GLN A 265 -15.23 -8.77 12.50
N MET A 266 -16.32 -9.54 12.52
CA MET A 266 -17.30 -9.52 13.60
C MET A 266 -16.70 -10.00 14.93
N SER A 267 -15.85 -11.02 14.92
CA SER A 267 -15.20 -11.51 16.14
C SER A 267 -14.31 -10.45 16.80
N ARG A 268 -13.73 -9.54 16.01
CA ARG A 268 -12.86 -8.45 16.50
C ARG A 268 -13.64 -7.26 17.06
N LEU A 269 -14.91 -7.13 16.70
CA LEU A 269 -15.80 -6.07 17.17
C LEU A 269 -16.50 -6.43 18.49
N GLU A 270 -16.35 -7.68 18.95
CA GLU A 270 -16.80 -8.19 20.27
C GLU A 270 -18.28 -7.91 20.59
N ARG A 271 -19.15 -7.86 19.57
CA ARG A 271 -20.56 -7.50 19.71
C ARG A 271 -21.48 -8.69 19.41
N ALA A 272 -22.07 -9.28 20.46
CA ALA A 272 -22.86 -10.51 20.37
C ALA A 272 -24.28 -10.32 19.79
N ASP A 273 -24.86 -9.12 19.88
CA ASP A 273 -26.23 -8.79 19.42
C ASP A 273 -26.26 -8.21 17.99
N ALA A 274 -25.16 -8.32 17.27
CA ALA A 274 -24.97 -7.68 16.00
C ALA A 274 -25.75 -8.40 14.88
N ALA A 275 -26.56 -7.63 14.15
CA ALA A 275 -27.35 -8.11 13.02
C ALA A 275 -26.62 -7.96 11.69
N ALA A 276 -25.73 -6.98 11.59
CA ALA A 276 -24.96 -6.70 10.39
C ALA A 276 -23.64 -6.01 10.70
N LEU A 277 -22.73 -6.08 9.72
CA LEU A 277 -21.54 -5.27 9.66
C LEU A 277 -21.84 -4.03 8.80
N ALA A 278 -21.73 -2.85 9.40
CA ALA A 278 -21.78 -1.58 8.68
C ALA A 278 -20.36 -1.20 8.24
N VAL A 279 -20.14 -1.15 6.93
CA VAL A 279 -18.86 -0.77 6.31
C VAL A 279 -18.99 0.64 5.76
N PHE A 280 -18.05 1.50 6.13
CA PHE A 280 -18.08 2.91 5.76
C PHE A 280 -16.66 3.43 5.57
N SER A 281 -16.54 4.65 5.08
CA SER A 281 -15.22 5.21 4.76
C SER A 281 -15.18 6.67 5.13
N VAL A 282 -14.10 7.04 5.81
CA VAL A 282 -13.88 8.37 6.35
C VAL A 282 -12.65 9.00 5.73
N ASP A 283 -12.63 10.33 5.65
CA ASP A 283 -11.42 11.06 5.26
C ASP A 283 -10.26 10.70 6.18
N TRP A 284 -9.22 10.06 5.64
CA TRP A 284 -8.12 9.54 6.46
C TRP A 284 -7.33 10.67 7.14
N ARG A 285 -7.24 11.87 6.55
CA ARG A 285 -6.50 13.00 7.14
C ARG A 285 -7.25 13.55 8.34
N ALA A 286 -8.57 13.73 8.20
CA ALA A 286 -9.41 14.16 9.30
C ALA A 286 -9.47 13.10 10.41
N PHE A 287 -9.55 11.83 10.04
CA PHE A 287 -9.60 10.72 11.00
C PHE A 287 -8.26 10.45 11.69
N ALA A 288 -7.12 10.68 11.02
CA ALA A 288 -5.79 10.55 11.62
C ALA A 288 -5.57 11.52 12.80
N LEU A 289 -6.27 12.66 12.83
CA LEU A 289 -6.27 13.57 13.99
C LEU A 289 -6.86 12.92 15.25
N TRP A 290 -7.63 11.83 15.09
CA TRP A 290 -8.20 11.06 16.20
C TRP A 290 -7.29 9.91 16.62
N GLY A 291 -6.12 9.75 16.00
CA GLY A 291 -5.12 8.72 16.31
C GLY A 291 -4.81 7.79 15.13
N THR A 292 -3.63 7.18 15.14
CA THR A 292 -3.10 6.32 14.07
C THR A 292 -2.94 4.85 14.48
N GLU A 293 -3.58 4.42 15.58
CA GLU A 293 -3.43 3.06 16.11
C GLU A 293 -4.09 2.01 15.21
N VAL A 294 -3.39 0.92 14.91
CA VAL A 294 -3.94 -0.16 14.07
C VAL A 294 -4.78 -1.12 14.91
N GLY A 295 -5.98 -1.46 14.44
CA GLY A 295 -6.87 -2.43 15.10
C GLY A 295 -8.14 -1.81 15.72
N PRO A 296 -8.88 -2.58 16.54
CA PRO A 296 -10.18 -2.15 17.04
C PRO A 296 -10.05 -0.92 17.96
N ARG A 297 -10.86 0.10 17.70
CA ARG A 297 -10.87 1.37 18.43
C ARG A 297 -12.23 1.59 19.07
N ARG A 298 -12.24 2.15 20.27
CA ARG A 298 -13.46 2.54 20.99
C ARG A 298 -13.70 4.03 20.78
N LEU A 299 -14.81 4.35 20.13
CA LEU A 299 -15.25 5.72 19.90
C LEU A 299 -16.41 6.04 20.84
N LEU A 300 -16.30 7.10 21.65
CA LEU A 300 -17.42 7.55 22.49
C LEU A 300 -18.67 7.81 21.64
N ALA A 301 -19.84 7.36 22.10
CA ALA A 301 -21.10 7.50 21.38
C ALA A 301 -21.43 8.97 21.04
N SER A 302 -21.01 9.92 21.88
CA SER A 302 -21.14 11.37 21.66
C SER A 302 -20.40 11.88 20.42
N ARG A 303 -19.41 11.15 19.91
CA ARG A 303 -18.61 11.51 18.72
C ARG A 303 -19.11 10.91 17.42
N ILE A 304 -20.15 10.07 17.46
CA ILE A 304 -20.78 9.52 16.24
C ILE A 304 -21.25 10.63 15.27
N PRO A 305 -21.83 11.76 15.73
CA PRO A 305 -22.17 12.87 14.84
C PRO A 305 -20.95 13.47 14.12
N GLU A 306 -19.81 13.60 14.82
CA GLU A 306 -18.55 14.04 14.20
C GLU A 306 -18.08 13.03 13.15
N LEU A 307 -18.15 11.74 13.47
CA LEU A 307 -17.77 10.67 12.53
C LEU A 307 -18.65 10.69 11.27
N ASN A 308 -19.95 10.92 11.44
CA ASN A 308 -20.90 11.03 10.34
C ASN A 308 -20.59 12.19 9.40
N GLN A 309 -20.00 13.29 9.89
CA GLN A 309 -19.54 14.41 9.05
C GLN A 309 -18.30 14.07 8.22
N LEU A 310 -17.54 13.05 8.63
CA LEU A 310 -16.34 12.59 7.93
C LEU A 310 -16.63 11.51 6.88
N LEU A 311 -17.87 11.01 6.80
CA LEU A 311 -18.26 9.98 5.85
C LEU A 311 -18.11 10.49 4.41
N LEU A 312 -17.29 9.80 3.62
CA LEU A 312 -17.09 10.14 2.22
C LEU A 312 -18.18 9.55 1.32
N ARG A 313 -18.88 8.51 1.79
CA ARG A 313 -19.78 7.68 0.97
C ARG A 313 -20.93 7.09 1.79
N PRO A 314 -21.99 6.63 1.11
CA PRO A 314 -22.98 5.76 1.73
C PRO A 314 -22.36 4.57 2.45
N ILE A 315 -22.94 4.22 3.60
CA ILE A 315 -22.65 3.03 4.38
C ILE A 315 -23.13 1.80 3.62
N THR A 316 -22.25 0.81 3.48
CA THR A 316 -22.57 -0.51 2.92
C THR A 316 -22.88 -1.47 4.05
N ILE A 317 -23.91 -2.30 3.89
CA ILE A 317 -24.32 -3.28 4.90
C ILE A 317 -23.95 -4.69 4.42
N GLN A 318 -23.27 -5.44 5.27
CA GLN A 318 -23.03 -6.87 5.08
C GLN A 318 -23.78 -7.62 6.18
N LEU A 319 -24.78 -8.42 5.78
CA LEU A 319 -25.59 -9.17 6.73
C LEU A 319 -24.77 -10.33 7.30
N VAL A 320 -24.82 -10.51 8.62
CA VAL A 320 -24.30 -11.73 9.25
C VAL A 320 -25.27 -12.84 8.88
N GLN A 321 -24.79 -13.90 8.21
CA GLN A 321 -25.65 -15.05 7.98
C GLN A 321 -25.99 -15.63 9.35
N ALA A 322 -27.30 -15.74 9.65
CA ALA A 322 -27.73 -16.53 10.78
C ALA A 322 -27.19 -17.95 10.57
N ASN A 323 -26.39 -18.43 11.52
CA ASN A 323 -25.98 -19.84 11.55
C ASN A 323 -27.26 -20.69 11.40
N PRO A 324 -27.38 -21.55 10.38
CA PRO A 324 -28.57 -22.40 10.23
C PRO A 324 -28.72 -23.47 11.31
N GLU A 325 -27.87 -23.50 12.33
CA GLU A 325 -27.88 -24.53 13.37
C GLU A 325 -27.75 -23.89 14.75
N GLY A 326 -28.70 -24.27 15.62
CA GLY A 326 -28.77 -23.83 17.02
C GLY A 326 -27.98 -24.71 17.98
#